data_AF-A0A2J7ZYJ2-F1
#
_entry.id   AF-A0A2J7ZYJ2-F1
#
_cell.length_a   1.000
_cell.length_b   1.000
_cell.length_c   1.000
_cell.angle_alpha   90.00
_cell.angle_beta   90.00
_cell.angle_gamma   90.00
#
_symmetry.space_group_name_H-M   'P 1'
#
loop_
_entity.id
_entity.type
_entity.pdbx_description
1 polymer ?
#
loop_
_entity_poly.entity_id
_entity_poly.type
_entity_poly.pdbx_seq_one_letter_code
_entity_poly.pdbx_strand_id
1 'polypeptide(L)'
;MSSPSASALTKWAVAAARGFAAGAASGPGRKVAVLGAAGGIGQPLSMLMKMNNQVSSLSLYDIAGTPGVAADISHVNTKAQVKGYDKDGLAEALRGCDLVIIPAGVPRKPGMTRDDLFKINAGIVQGLVEAIGKHCPGAVLNIISNPVNSTVPIAVETLRKMGVYDKRKIMGVTTLDVVRAKTFYAEKNGLDVSTVDVPVVGGHAGVTILPLFSQATPKVTMSAEVLDALTKRTQDGGTEVVQAKAGKAITELLFFASVGDLYRCKKIIHAWGLNIKDASCCDYDRRTPLHLAAAEGAFSVVLWLLDHGTEVNPVDRFKRTPLEVRQGGSAVALLLSLR
;
A
#
# COMPACT_ATOMS: atom_id res chain seq x y z
N MET A 1 61.40 2.50 -34.83
CA MET A 1 59.94 2.74 -34.92
C MET A 1 59.62 3.87 -33.95
N SER A 2 59.28 5.03 -34.50
CA SER A 2 59.17 6.32 -33.80
C SER A 2 57.93 6.37 -32.89
N SER A 3 58.16 6.77 -31.64
CA SER A 3 57.13 7.14 -30.67
C SER A 3 56.31 8.35 -31.16
N PRO A 4 54.98 8.36 -31.00
CA PRO A 4 54.17 9.49 -31.45
C PRO A 4 54.38 10.72 -30.54
N SER A 5 54.43 11.90 -31.15
CA SER A 5 54.70 13.18 -30.50
C SER A 5 53.58 13.64 -29.57
N ALA A 6 53.96 14.36 -28.50
CA ALA A 6 53.10 14.87 -27.43
C ALA A 6 51.99 15.86 -27.88
N SER A 7 51.88 16.24 -29.16
CA SER A 7 50.82 17.14 -29.65
C SER A 7 49.52 16.42 -30.04
N ALA A 8 49.55 15.08 -30.20
CA ALA A 8 48.36 14.29 -30.55
C ALA A 8 47.48 13.98 -29.33
N LEU A 9 48.03 13.98 -28.11
CA LEU A 9 47.31 13.68 -26.87
C LEU A 9 46.48 14.86 -26.36
N THR A 10 46.83 16.10 -26.73
CA THR A 10 46.14 17.31 -26.23
C THR A 10 44.83 17.61 -26.97
N LYS A 11 44.62 17.06 -28.18
CA LYS A 11 43.37 17.28 -28.95
C LYS A 11 42.21 16.38 -28.50
N TRP A 12 42.47 15.28 -27.80
CA TRP A 12 41.43 14.45 -27.18
C TRP A 12 40.99 14.95 -25.79
N ALA A 13 41.87 15.66 -25.08
CA ALA A 13 41.53 16.20 -23.75
C ALA A 13 40.57 17.41 -23.80
N VAL A 14 40.53 18.18 -24.90
CA VAL A 14 39.64 19.35 -25.03
C VAL A 14 38.27 19.01 -25.62
N ALA A 15 38.15 17.91 -26.37
CA ALA A 15 36.86 17.46 -26.93
C ALA A 15 36.01 16.66 -25.93
N ALA A 16 36.60 16.08 -24.88
CA ALA A 16 35.88 15.35 -23.84
C ALA A 16 35.26 16.25 -22.75
N ALA A 17 35.53 17.57 -22.76
CA ALA A 17 35.03 18.51 -21.75
C ALA A 17 33.68 19.17 -22.11
N ARG A 18 33.03 18.78 -23.21
CA ARG A 18 31.76 19.38 -23.69
C ARG A 18 30.59 18.40 -23.81
N GLY A 19 30.66 17.25 -23.14
CA GLY A 19 29.75 16.14 -23.42
C GLY A 19 29.11 15.44 -22.23
N PHE A 20 28.97 16.04 -21.05
CA PHE A 20 28.13 15.48 -19.97
C PHE A 20 27.51 16.57 -19.09
N ALA A 21 26.69 17.42 -19.70
CA ALA A 21 25.66 18.16 -18.98
C ALA A 21 24.30 17.75 -19.55
N ALA A 22 23.95 16.47 -19.38
CA ALA A 22 22.60 16.00 -19.62
C ALA A 22 21.70 16.64 -18.55
N GLY A 23 21.06 17.76 -18.91
CA GLY A 23 19.87 18.31 -18.28
C GLY A 23 19.84 18.31 -16.75
N ALA A 24 20.66 19.14 -16.11
CA ALA A 24 20.27 19.62 -14.80
C ALA A 24 18.98 20.42 -14.97
N ALA A 25 17.84 19.82 -14.63
CA ALA A 25 16.57 20.55 -14.52
C ALA A 25 16.81 21.73 -13.57
N SER A 26 16.99 22.91 -14.15
CA SER A 26 17.37 24.18 -13.53
C SER A 26 16.19 24.85 -12.86
N GLY A 27 15.36 24.06 -12.16
CA GLY A 27 14.35 24.59 -11.25
C GLY A 27 14.95 24.72 -9.84
N PRO A 28 14.46 25.66 -9.00
CA PRO A 28 14.76 25.64 -7.58
C PRO A 28 14.39 24.26 -7.03
N GLY A 29 15.33 23.62 -6.36
CA GLY A 29 15.13 22.31 -5.78
C GLY A 29 13.92 22.33 -4.84
N ARG A 30 13.01 21.37 -4.97
CA ARG A 30 11.82 21.30 -4.11
C ARG A 30 12.13 20.55 -2.82
N LYS A 31 11.56 21.02 -1.71
CA LYS A 31 11.51 20.27 -0.45
C LYS A 31 10.20 19.50 -0.35
N VAL A 32 10.31 18.17 -0.21
CA VAL A 32 9.17 17.26 -0.07
C VAL A 32 9.18 16.64 1.33
N ALA A 33 8.02 16.57 1.97
CA ALA A 33 7.83 15.77 3.18
C ALA A 33 6.92 14.57 2.92
N VAL A 34 7.27 13.41 3.49
CA VAL A 34 6.42 12.21 3.52
C VAL A 34 6.03 11.94 4.97
N LEU A 35 4.74 12.06 5.29
CA LEU A 35 4.20 11.83 6.64
C LEU A 35 3.57 10.44 6.70
N GLY A 36 4.15 9.55 7.51
CA GLY A 36 3.90 8.10 7.47
C GLY A 36 4.97 7.34 6.69
N ALA A 37 6.23 7.83 6.73
CA ALA A 37 7.33 7.35 5.91
C ALA A 37 7.83 5.95 6.28
N ALA A 38 7.62 5.50 7.52
CA ALA A 38 8.01 4.16 7.96
C ALA A 38 6.98 3.07 7.60
N GLY A 39 5.77 3.48 7.18
CA GLY A 39 4.70 2.58 6.76
C GLY A 39 4.96 1.87 5.42
N GLY A 40 4.12 0.86 5.11
CA GLY A 40 4.27 0.04 3.91
C GLY A 40 4.11 0.77 2.58
N ILE A 41 3.41 1.91 2.55
CA ILE A 41 3.38 2.83 1.40
C ILE A 41 4.53 3.85 1.50
N GLY A 42 4.81 4.33 2.70
CA GLY A 42 5.78 5.40 2.98
C GLY A 42 7.19 5.05 2.53
N GLN A 43 7.69 3.85 2.82
CA GLN A 43 9.05 3.46 2.47
C GLN A 43 9.30 3.42 0.96
N PRO A 44 8.53 2.67 0.14
CA PRO A 44 8.74 2.66 -1.31
C PRO A 44 8.45 4.04 -1.95
N LEU A 45 7.48 4.79 -1.45
CA LEU A 45 7.23 6.16 -1.90
C LEU A 45 8.45 7.06 -1.64
N SER A 46 9.05 6.96 -0.46
CA SER A 46 10.24 7.74 -0.08
C SER A 46 11.43 7.41 -0.98
N MET A 47 11.60 6.12 -1.34
CA MET A 47 12.61 5.70 -2.31
C MET A 47 12.38 6.35 -3.70
N LEU A 48 11.14 6.31 -4.21
CA LEU A 48 10.80 6.96 -5.48
C LEU A 48 11.02 8.49 -5.43
N MET A 49 10.72 9.14 -4.31
CA MET A 49 10.98 10.57 -4.13
C MET A 49 12.47 10.88 -4.07
N LYS A 50 13.29 10.03 -3.45
CA LYS A 50 14.75 10.15 -3.44
C LYS A 50 15.34 10.02 -4.85
N MET A 51 14.75 9.18 -5.71
CA MET A 51 15.18 9.01 -7.11
C MET A 51 14.72 10.15 -8.03
N ASN A 52 13.79 11.00 -7.59
CA ASN A 52 13.23 12.07 -8.41
C ASN A 52 14.20 13.27 -8.49
N ASN A 53 14.63 13.60 -9.72
CA ASN A 53 15.54 14.71 -10.00
C ASN A 53 14.94 16.11 -9.77
N GLN A 54 13.66 16.24 -9.42
CA GLN A 54 13.04 17.51 -9.04
C GLN A 54 13.07 17.74 -7.52
N VAL A 55 13.38 16.70 -6.75
CA VAL A 55 13.49 16.75 -5.29
C VAL A 55 14.93 17.11 -4.90
N SER A 56 15.08 18.05 -3.98
CA SER A 56 16.38 18.46 -3.43
C SER A 56 16.52 18.18 -1.94
N SER A 57 15.39 18.20 -1.22
CA SER A 57 15.32 17.84 0.19
C SER A 57 14.11 16.95 0.42
N LEU A 58 14.31 15.84 1.11
CA LEU A 58 13.29 14.86 1.45
C LEU A 58 13.24 14.70 2.97
N SER A 59 12.16 15.17 3.58
CA SER A 59 11.89 15.00 5.00
C SER A 59 10.98 13.80 5.20
N LEU A 60 11.45 12.81 5.94
CA LEU A 60 10.69 11.62 6.27
C LEU A 60 10.18 11.77 7.70
N TYR A 61 8.89 11.62 7.91
CA TYR A 61 8.29 11.67 9.24
C TYR A 61 7.43 10.43 9.50
N ASP A 62 7.55 9.88 10.70
CA ASP A 62 6.64 8.88 11.25
C ASP A 62 6.63 8.98 12.79
N ILE A 63 5.77 8.23 13.47
CA ILE A 63 5.73 8.20 14.94
C ILE A 63 6.98 7.50 15.49
N ALA A 64 7.52 6.52 14.75
CA ALA A 64 8.72 5.77 15.13
C ALA A 64 9.43 5.15 13.91
N GLY A 65 10.72 4.87 14.05
CA GLY A 65 11.51 4.09 13.08
C GLY A 65 12.03 4.91 11.90
N THR A 66 11.78 6.21 11.86
CA THR A 66 12.08 7.08 10.72
C THR A 66 13.57 7.35 10.51
N PRO A 67 14.40 7.51 11.57
CA PRO A 67 15.84 7.67 11.40
C PRO A 67 16.50 6.49 10.68
N GLY A 68 16.04 5.26 10.93
CA GLY A 68 16.55 4.07 10.24
C GLY A 68 16.19 4.08 8.75
N VAL A 69 14.94 4.38 8.42
CA VAL A 69 14.48 4.52 7.02
C VAL A 69 15.24 5.64 6.31
N ALA A 70 15.47 6.77 6.97
CA ALA A 70 16.22 7.87 6.39
C ALA A 70 17.70 7.52 6.17
N ALA A 71 18.35 6.81 7.09
CA ALA A 71 19.72 6.34 6.91
C ALA A 71 19.84 5.45 5.67
N ASP A 72 18.94 4.47 5.52
CA ASP A 72 18.89 3.58 4.36
C ASP A 72 18.74 4.36 3.05
N ILE A 73 17.69 5.19 2.95
CA ILE A 73 17.39 5.96 1.73
C ILE A 73 18.48 7.02 1.44
N SER A 74 19.18 7.52 2.45
CA SER A 74 20.24 8.52 2.26
C SER A 74 21.44 8.01 1.46
N HIS A 75 21.71 6.69 1.49
CA HIS A 75 22.82 6.06 0.77
C HIS A 75 22.60 5.98 -0.74
N VAL A 76 21.36 6.19 -1.21
CA VAL A 76 21.06 6.24 -2.64
C VAL A 76 21.77 7.44 -3.27
N ASN A 77 22.54 7.19 -4.33
CA ASN A 77 23.46 8.12 -4.98
C ASN A 77 22.77 9.17 -5.86
N THR A 78 21.78 9.86 -5.30
CA THR A 78 21.03 10.94 -5.96
C THR A 78 21.12 12.23 -5.15
N LYS A 79 20.86 13.38 -5.80
CA LYS A 79 21.08 14.70 -5.21
C LYS A 79 20.22 15.05 -3.99
N ALA A 80 19.05 14.43 -3.82
CA ALA A 80 18.11 14.80 -2.77
C ALA A 80 18.69 14.47 -1.38
N GLN A 81 18.81 15.45 -0.50
CA GLN A 81 19.23 15.23 0.89
C GLN A 81 18.06 14.68 1.70
N VAL A 82 18.31 13.62 2.47
CA VAL A 82 17.27 12.91 3.24
C VAL A 82 17.48 13.15 4.72
N LYS A 83 16.40 13.45 5.45
CA LYS A 83 16.43 13.51 6.91
C LYS A 83 15.17 12.88 7.50
N GLY A 84 15.35 12.02 8.49
CA GLY A 84 14.28 11.36 9.22
C GLY A 84 13.92 12.11 10.51
N TYR A 85 12.64 12.10 10.84
CA TYR A 85 12.05 12.73 12.02
C TYR A 85 11.06 11.77 12.65
N ASP A 86 11.18 11.53 13.95
CA ASP A 86 10.17 10.80 14.71
C ASP A 86 9.14 11.78 15.32
N LYS A 87 8.29 11.28 16.24
CA LYS A 87 7.16 11.98 16.86
C LYS A 87 7.39 13.46 17.19
N ASP A 88 8.55 13.82 17.75
CA ASP A 88 8.82 15.19 18.22
C ASP A 88 9.34 16.11 17.11
N GLY A 89 9.70 15.58 15.94
CA GLY A 89 10.31 16.31 14.83
C GLY A 89 9.33 16.74 13.72
N LEU A 90 8.01 16.67 13.95
CA LEU A 90 7.01 17.01 12.92
C LEU A 90 7.15 18.45 12.42
N ALA A 91 7.39 19.40 13.34
CA ALA A 91 7.55 20.80 12.98
C ALA A 91 8.79 21.02 12.09
N GLU A 92 9.94 20.43 12.46
CA GLU A 92 11.18 20.43 11.68
C GLU A 92 10.98 19.83 10.28
N ALA A 93 10.28 18.69 10.20
CA ALA A 93 10.02 18.00 8.95
C ALA A 93 9.30 18.90 7.95
N LEU A 94 8.31 19.67 8.43
CA LEU A 94 7.42 20.49 7.62
C LEU A 94 8.00 21.85 7.22
N ARG A 95 8.90 22.45 8.01
CA ARG A 95 9.40 23.82 7.75
C ARG A 95 9.96 23.98 6.33
N GLY A 96 9.38 24.87 5.54
CA GLY A 96 9.83 25.16 4.17
C GLY A 96 9.50 24.08 3.14
N CYS A 97 8.57 23.16 3.41
CA CYS A 97 8.10 22.20 2.41
C CYS A 97 7.29 22.86 1.29
N ASP A 98 7.55 22.44 0.06
CA ASP A 98 6.75 22.78 -1.14
C ASP A 98 5.64 21.76 -1.38
N LEU A 99 5.89 20.50 -1.01
CA LEU A 99 4.97 19.38 -1.16
C LEU A 99 4.99 18.53 0.11
N VAL A 100 3.81 18.16 0.58
CA VAL A 100 3.61 17.23 1.69
C VAL A 100 2.73 16.07 1.20
N ILE A 101 3.27 14.85 1.28
CA ILE A 101 2.56 13.63 0.90
C ILE A 101 2.19 12.89 2.18
N ILE A 102 0.92 12.51 2.32
CA ILE A 102 0.36 11.93 3.55
C ILE A 102 -0.13 10.50 3.28
N PRO A 103 0.76 9.49 3.26
CA PRO A 103 0.39 8.08 3.32
C PRO A 103 0.05 7.60 4.75
N ALA A 104 0.27 8.42 5.78
CA ALA A 104 0.00 8.06 7.17
C ALA A 104 -1.43 7.55 7.36
N GLY A 105 -1.55 6.44 8.07
CA GLY A 105 -2.85 5.84 8.36
C GLY A 105 -2.66 4.44 8.89
N VAL A 106 -3.68 3.97 9.60
CA VAL A 106 -3.72 2.59 10.08
C VAL A 106 -4.35 1.74 8.99
N PRO A 107 -3.76 0.60 8.59
CA PRO A 107 -4.44 -0.35 7.72
C PRO A 107 -5.60 -0.99 8.49
N ARG A 108 -6.65 -1.42 7.77
CA ARG A 108 -7.77 -2.11 8.40
C ARG A 108 -7.28 -3.36 9.14
N LYS A 109 -7.53 -3.42 10.45
CA LYS A 109 -7.26 -4.61 11.28
C LYS A 109 -8.51 -5.51 11.38
N PRO A 110 -8.36 -6.83 11.59
CA PRO A 110 -9.49 -7.71 11.88
C PRO A 110 -10.31 -7.18 13.07
N GLY A 111 -11.63 -7.31 12.98
CA GLY A 111 -12.57 -6.81 14.00
C GLY A 111 -12.83 -5.30 13.94
N MET A 112 -12.07 -4.54 13.15
CA MET A 112 -12.30 -3.09 12.98
C MET A 112 -13.42 -2.84 11.97
N THR A 113 -14.42 -2.06 12.37
CA THR A 113 -15.47 -1.59 11.46
C THR A 113 -14.91 -0.54 10.49
N ARG A 114 -15.66 -0.24 9.42
CA ARG A 114 -15.29 0.85 8.51
C ARG A 114 -15.27 2.21 9.24
N ASP A 115 -16.19 2.39 10.18
CA ASP A 115 -16.31 3.62 10.96
C ASP A 115 -15.16 3.79 11.96
N ASP A 116 -14.71 2.71 12.59
CA ASP A 116 -13.55 2.77 13.49
C ASP A 116 -12.29 3.18 12.74
N LEU A 117 -12.07 2.57 11.57
CA LEU A 117 -10.96 2.92 10.68
C LEU A 117 -11.03 4.38 10.25
N PHE A 118 -12.23 4.84 9.89
CA PHE A 118 -12.47 6.23 9.53
C PHE A 118 -12.12 7.17 10.69
N LYS A 119 -12.62 6.93 11.91
CA LYS A 119 -12.34 7.79 13.08
C LYS A 119 -10.85 7.91 13.39
N ILE A 120 -10.13 6.79 13.33
CA ILE A 120 -8.68 6.78 13.57
C ILE A 120 -7.95 7.60 12.51
N ASN A 121 -8.19 7.32 11.23
CA ASN A 121 -7.50 8.01 10.15
C ASN A 121 -7.94 9.48 10.02
N ALA A 122 -9.18 9.81 10.37
CA ALA A 122 -9.65 11.19 10.47
C ALA A 122 -8.84 11.99 11.50
N GLY A 123 -8.64 11.43 12.70
CA GLY A 123 -7.84 12.07 13.74
C GLY A 123 -6.37 12.23 13.34
N ILE A 124 -5.78 11.21 12.70
CA ILE A 124 -4.41 11.28 12.18
C ILE A 124 -4.28 12.38 11.13
N VAL A 125 -5.15 12.39 10.11
CA VAL A 125 -5.11 13.39 9.04
C VAL A 125 -5.33 14.79 9.60
N GLN A 126 -6.31 14.98 10.48
CA GLN A 126 -6.57 16.27 11.10
C GLN A 126 -5.31 16.78 11.83
N GLY A 127 -4.70 15.97 12.70
CA GLY A 127 -3.51 16.38 13.46
C GLY A 127 -2.31 16.72 12.58
N LEU A 128 -2.08 15.96 11.51
CA LEU A 128 -1.02 16.25 10.55
C LEU A 128 -1.30 17.53 9.76
N VAL A 129 -2.55 17.75 9.34
CA VAL A 129 -2.96 18.95 8.59
C VAL A 129 -2.91 20.20 9.48
N GLU A 130 -3.24 20.09 10.77
CA GLU A 130 -3.05 21.18 11.74
C GLU A 130 -1.57 21.58 11.85
N ALA A 131 -0.65 20.61 11.86
CA ALA A 131 0.78 20.90 11.85
C ALA A 131 1.23 21.54 10.53
N ILE A 132 0.72 21.07 9.39
CA ILE A 132 1.00 21.65 8.06
C ILE A 132 0.53 23.11 8.00
N GLY A 133 -0.69 23.41 8.47
CA GLY A 133 -1.20 24.78 8.50
C GLY A 133 -0.37 25.73 9.37
N LYS A 134 0.29 25.22 10.42
CA LYS A 134 1.18 26.00 11.30
C LYS A 134 2.58 26.20 10.70
N HIS A 135 3.14 25.19 10.04
CA HIS A 135 4.57 25.15 9.73
C HIS A 135 4.91 25.29 8.24
N CYS A 136 3.97 25.00 7.34
CA CYS A 136 4.13 25.17 5.89
C CYS A 136 2.77 25.34 5.17
N PRO A 137 1.98 26.39 5.50
CA PRO A 137 0.67 26.61 4.87
C PRO A 137 0.74 26.85 3.35
N GLY A 138 1.94 27.17 2.83
CA GLY A 138 2.19 27.33 1.40
C GLY A 138 2.37 26.02 0.63
N ALA A 139 2.50 24.87 1.29
CA ALA A 139 2.77 23.60 0.64
C ALA A 139 1.57 23.07 -0.15
N VAL A 140 1.83 22.28 -1.19
CA VAL A 140 0.83 21.41 -1.83
C VAL A 140 0.67 20.14 -1.00
N LEU A 141 -0.56 19.71 -0.76
CA LEU A 141 -0.91 18.54 0.05
C LEU A 141 -1.45 17.42 -0.84
N ASN A 142 -0.76 16.29 -0.83
CA ASN A 142 -1.18 15.06 -1.47
C ASN A 142 -1.65 14.05 -0.41
N ILE A 143 -2.97 13.91 -0.27
CA ILE A 143 -3.59 13.04 0.74
C ILE A 143 -3.81 11.65 0.15
N ILE A 144 -3.10 10.66 0.69
CA ILE A 144 -3.26 9.23 0.34
C ILE A 144 -4.05 8.49 1.43
N SER A 145 -4.03 9.00 2.67
CA SER A 145 -4.74 8.45 3.82
C SER A 145 -6.20 8.13 3.52
N ASN A 146 -6.54 6.85 3.61
CA ASN A 146 -7.90 6.38 3.37
C ASN A 146 -8.81 6.59 4.59
N PRO A 147 -10.11 6.87 4.38
CA PRO A 147 -10.80 6.98 3.09
C PRO A 147 -10.65 8.37 2.46
N VAL A 148 -10.06 8.46 1.25
CA VAL A 148 -9.74 9.74 0.58
C VAL A 148 -10.98 10.64 0.40
N ASN A 149 -12.14 10.04 0.09
CA ASN A 149 -13.41 10.74 -0.07
C ASN A 149 -13.83 11.55 1.17
N SER A 150 -13.29 11.23 2.35
CA SER A 150 -13.61 11.89 3.62
C SER A 150 -12.41 12.62 4.23
N THR A 151 -11.19 12.10 4.06
CA THR A 151 -9.98 12.74 4.59
C THR A 151 -9.63 14.04 3.86
N VAL A 152 -9.97 14.18 2.58
CA VAL A 152 -9.82 15.44 1.84
C VAL A 152 -10.73 16.55 2.39
N PRO A 153 -12.07 16.34 2.55
CA PRO A 153 -12.92 17.28 3.26
C PRO A 153 -12.43 17.64 4.68
N ILE A 154 -11.94 16.66 5.44
CA ILE A 154 -11.37 16.92 6.78
C ILE A 154 -10.19 17.90 6.69
N ALA A 155 -9.26 17.68 5.75
CA ALA A 155 -8.12 18.57 5.56
C ALA A 155 -8.56 19.98 5.15
N VAL A 156 -9.54 20.09 4.25
CA VAL A 156 -10.13 21.36 3.81
C VAL A 156 -10.72 22.12 5.01
N GLU A 157 -11.58 21.49 5.80
CA GLU A 157 -12.22 22.13 6.95
C GLU A 157 -11.23 22.50 8.06
N THR A 158 -10.19 21.67 8.25
CA THR A 158 -9.11 21.94 9.20
C THR A 158 -8.36 23.23 8.81
N LEU A 159 -7.94 23.35 7.54
CA LEU A 159 -7.23 24.54 7.06
C LEU A 159 -8.13 25.79 6.98
N ARG A 160 -9.44 25.61 6.73
CA ARG A 160 -10.42 26.70 6.78
C ARG A 160 -10.54 27.29 8.18
N LYS A 161 -10.67 26.44 9.20
CA LYS A 161 -10.70 26.88 10.61
C LYS A 161 -9.43 27.61 11.03
N MET A 162 -8.30 27.26 10.42
CA MET A 162 -7.01 27.92 10.65
C MET A 162 -6.79 29.19 9.81
N GLY A 163 -7.69 29.52 8.87
CA GLY A 163 -7.57 30.71 8.02
C GLY A 163 -6.50 30.64 6.93
N VAL A 164 -5.98 29.44 6.61
CA VAL A 164 -4.86 29.24 5.66
C VAL A 164 -5.23 28.36 4.46
N TYR A 165 -6.52 28.10 4.27
CA TYR A 165 -7.01 27.25 3.18
C TYR A 165 -6.81 27.87 1.78
N ASP A 166 -6.06 27.17 0.92
CA ASP A 166 -6.01 27.43 -0.53
C ASP A 166 -6.57 26.22 -1.29
N LYS A 167 -7.71 26.42 -1.97
CA LYS A 167 -8.40 25.38 -2.76
C LYS A 167 -7.55 24.76 -3.88
N ARG A 168 -6.47 25.43 -4.31
CA ARG A 168 -5.59 24.96 -5.39
C ARG A 168 -4.47 24.05 -4.90
N LYS A 169 -4.33 23.87 -3.58
CA LYS A 169 -3.17 23.20 -2.96
C LYS A 169 -3.51 21.90 -2.25
N ILE A 170 -4.76 21.43 -2.31
CA ILE A 170 -5.17 20.19 -1.64
C ILE A 170 -5.64 19.20 -2.70
N MET A 171 -5.00 18.03 -2.75
CA MET A 171 -5.31 16.97 -3.69
C MET A 171 -5.51 15.65 -2.95
N GLY A 172 -6.67 15.02 -3.17
CA GLY A 172 -6.85 13.60 -2.89
C GLY A 172 -6.17 12.78 -3.97
N VAL A 173 -5.25 11.90 -3.60
CA VAL A 173 -4.49 11.11 -4.58
C VAL A 173 -5.33 9.92 -5.03
N THR A 174 -5.93 10.02 -6.21
CA THR A 174 -6.72 8.95 -6.86
C THR A 174 -5.97 8.29 -8.03
N THR A 175 -4.70 8.63 -8.23
CA THR A 175 -3.88 8.20 -9.38
C THR A 175 -3.80 6.68 -9.51
N LEU A 176 -3.91 5.93 -8.40
CA LEU A 176 -3.91 4.46 -8.45
C LEU A 176 -5.10 3.90 -9.24
N ASP A 177 -6.26 4.55 -9.21
CA ASP A 177 -7.42 4.11 -9.99
C ASP A 177 -7.21 4.35 -11.49
N VAL A 178 -6.54 5.46 -11.85
CA VAL A 178 -6.11 5.72 -13.22
C VAL A 178 -5.10 4.69 -13.69
N VAL A 179 -4.09 4.37 -12.86
CA VAL A 179 -3.11 3.32 -13.19
C VAL A 179 -3.80 1.98 -13.43
N ARG A 180 -4.73 1.57 -12.55
CA ARG A 180 -5.53 0.34 -12.72
C ARG A 180 -6.35 0.36 -14.00
N ALA A 181 -7.08 1.45 -14.25
CA ALA A 181 -7.92 1.58 -15.43
C ALA A 181 -7.09 1.45 -16.72
N LYS A 182 -5.92 2.11 -16.78
CA LYS A 182 -4.98 2.00 -17.91
C LYS A 182 -4.49 0.57 -18.10
N THR A 183 -4.04 -0.08 -17.03
CA THR A 183 -3.55 -1.46 -17.08
C THR A 183 -4.64 -2.42 -17.56
N PHE A 184 -5.82 -2.39 -16.94
CA PHE A 184 -6.90 -3.32 -17.29
C PHE A 184 -7.44 -3.07 -18.70
N TYR A 185 -7.50 -1.81 -19.13
CA TYR A 185 -7.88 -1.46 -20.49
C TYR A 185 -6.85 -1.95 -21.51
N ALA A 186 -5.55 -1.76 -21.23
CA ALA A 186 -4.47 -2.21 -22.10
C ALA A 186 -4.45 -3.74 -22.24
N GLU A 187 -4.52 -4.45 -21.11
CA GLU A 187 -4.58 -5.93 -21.05
C GLU A 187 -5.75 -6.47 -21.88
N LYS A 188 -6.94 -5.89 -21.70
CA LYS A 188 -8.15 -6.37 -22.37
C LYS A 188 -8.10 -6.21 -23.89
N ASN A 189 -7.38 -5.20 -24.36
CA ASN A 189 -7.31 -4.83 -25.78
C ASN A 189 -5.97 -5.18 -26.44
N GLY A 190 -5.05 -5.84 -25.74
CA GLY A 190 -3.73 -6.20 -26.27
C GLY A 190 -2.87 -4.98 -26.64
N LEU A 191 -3.01 -3.88 -25.91
CA LEU A 191 -2.29 -2.63 -26.16
C LEU A 191 -1.07 -2.50 -25.25
N ASP A 192 -0.10 -1.70 -25.69
CA ASP A 192 0.96 -1.25 -24.79
C ASP A 192 0.40 -0.24 -23.78
N VAL A 193 0.43 -0.61 -22.50
CA VAL A 193 -0.05 0.22 -21.38
C VAL A 193 0.60 1.60 -21.32
N SER A 194 1.84 1.74 -21.81
CA SER A 194 2.54 3.03 -21.83
C SER A 194 1.88 4.07 -22.76
N THR A 195 1.12 3.59 -23.74
CA THR A 195 0.40 4.41 -24.73
C THR A 195 -1.05 4.67 -24.36
N VAL A 196 -1.54 4.04 -23.28
CA VAL A 196 -2.93 4.09 -22.86
C VAL A 196 -3.19 5.27 -21.92
N ASP A 197 -4.26 6.00 -22.20
CA ASP A 197 -4.84 6.99 -21.31
C ASP A 197 -6.32 6.70 -21.08
N VAL A 198 -6.72 6.67 -19.81
CA VAL A 198 -8.12 6.47 -19.39
C VAL A 198 -8.39 7.46 -18.26
N PRO A 199 -9.24 8.48 -18.48
CA PRO A 199 -9.66 9.37 -17.41
C PRO A 199 -10.49 8.61 -16.37
N VAL A 200 -10.24 8.87 -15.08
CA VAL A 200 -11.05 8.35 -13.98
C VAL A 200 -11.54 9.53 -13.14
N VAL A 201 -12.84 9.57 -12.86
CA VAL A 201 -13.50 10.65 -12.11
C VAL A 201 -14.31 10.11 -10.94
N GLY A 202 -14.92 11.00 -10.16
CA GLY A 202 -15.75 10.65 -9.00
C GLY A 202 -14.96 10.69 -7.69
N GLY A 203 -14.79 9.53 -7.07
CA GLY A 203 -14.07 9.34 -5.80
C GLY A 203 -13.14 8.11 -5.83
N HIS A 204 -12.70 7.68 -4.64
CA HIS A 204 -11.70 6.62 -4.44
C HIS A 204 -12.24 5.44 -3.60
N ALA A 205 -13.52 5.11 -3.74
CA ALA A 205 -14.13 4.00 -2.99
C ALA A 205 -15.26 3.32 -3.77
N GLY A 206 -15.06 2.05 -4.15
CA GLY A 206 -16.06 1.21 -4.81
C GLY A 206 -16.72 1.93 -5.99
N VAL A 207 -18.06 2.01 -5.96
CA VAL A 207 -18.87 2.62 -7.03
C VAL A 207 -18.61 4.12 -7.26
N THR A 208 -17.90 4.80 -6.37
CA THR A 208 -17.52 6.20 -6.61
C THR A 208 -16.40 6.33 -7.64
N ILE A 209 -15.67 5.26 -7.93
CA ILE A 209 -14.60 5.24 -8.94
C ILE A 209 -15.24 5.05 -10.32
N LEU A 210 -15.14 6.08 -11.18
CA LEU A 210 -15.78 6.11 -12.50
C LEU A 210 -14.72 6.18 -13.63
N PRO A 211 -14.24 5.04 -14.14
CA PRO A 211 -13.36 5.02 -15.31
C PRO A 211 -14.14 5.36 -16.58
N LEU A 212 -13.75 6.43 -17.25
CA LEU A 212 -14.38 6.92 -18.47
C LEU A 212 -13.80 6.22 -19.70
N PHE A 213 -14.06 4.92 -19.85
CA PHE A 213 -13.56 4.13 -20.99
C PHE A 213 -14.04 4.66 -22.36
N SER A 214 -15.13 5.41 -22.40
CA SER A 214 -15.59 6.11 -23.60
C SER A 214 -14.63 7.20 -24.08
N GLN A 215 -13.76 7.70 -23.19
CA GLN A 215 -12.72 8.70 -23.43
C GLN A 215 -11.31 8.09 -23.47
N ALA A 216 -11.21 6.75 -23.49
CA ALA A 216 -9.92 6.08 -23.54
C ALA A 216 -9.17 6.38 -24.86
N THR A 217 -7.86 6.52 -24.75
CA THR A 217 -6.93 6.67 -25.87
C THR A 217 -5.89 5.55 -25.81
N PRO A 218 -5.66 4.78 -26.89
CA PRO A 218 -6.42 4.78 -28.14
C PRO A 218 -7.86 4.28 -27.93
N LYS A 219 -8.76 4.69 -28.82
CA LYS A 219 -10.18 4.33 -28.72
C LYS A 219 -10.41 2.93 -29.28
N VAL A 220 -10.89 2.03 -28.44
CA VAL A 220 -11.30 0.66 -28.82
C VAL A 220 -12.78 0.45 -28.53
N THR A 221 -13.50 -0.08 -29.51
CA THR A 221 -14.92 -0.45 -29.35
C THR A 221 -15.01 -1.78 -28.60
N MET A 222 -15.77 -1.79 -27.50
CA MET A 222 -16.02 -2.97 -26.67
C MET A 222 -17.53 -3.11 -26.44
N SER A 223 -17.98 -4.33 -26.14
CA SER A 223 -19.38 -4.57 -25.76
C SER A 223 -19.69 -3.97 -24.38
N ALA A 224 -20.98 -3.75 -24.10
CA ALA A 224 -21.42 -3.22 -22.81
C ALA A 224 -21.00 -4.14 -21.64
N GLU A 225 -21.09 -5.46 -21.83
CA GLU A 225 -20.72 -6.44 -20.81
C GLU A 225 -19.22 -6.37 -20.48
N VAL A 226 -18.37 -6.13 -21.48
CA VAL A 226 -16.93 -5.95 -21.28
C VAL A 226 -16.64 -4.66 -20.52
N LEU A 227 -17.33 -3.57 -20.87
CA LEU A 227 -17.20 -2.28 -20.18
C LEU A 227 -17.64 -2.37 -18.71
N ASP A 228 -18.73 -3.06 -18.44
CA ASP A 228 -19.25 -3.28 -17.08
C ASP A 228 -18.26 -4.12 -16.26
N ALA A 229 -17.73 -5.20 -16.83
CA ALA A 229 -16.73 -6.04 -16.18
C ALA A 229 -15.42 -5.27 -15.88
N LEU A 230 -14.94 -4.45 -16.83
CA LEU A 230 -13.76 -3.59 -16.62
C LEU A 230 -14.00 -2.53 -15.56
N THR A 231 -15.19 -1.92 -15.55
CA THR A 231 -15.59 -0.92 -14.55
C THR A 231 -15.59 -1.56 -13.17
N LYS A 232 -16.24 -2.72 -13.04
CA LYS A 232 -16.31 -3.47 -11.77
C LYS A 232 -14.93 -3.88 -11.26
N ARG A 233 -14.07 -4.42 -12.12
CA ARG A 233 -12.67 -4.78 -11.77
C ARG A 233 -11.88 -3.55 -11.32
N THR A 234 -12.07 -2.40 -11.97
CA THR A 234 -11.40 -1.14 -11.57
C THR A 234 -11.86 -0.69 -10.17
N GLN A 235 -13.17 -0.72 -9.91
CA GLN A 235 -13.77 -0.37 -8.62
C GLN A 235 -13.32 -1.31 -7.49
N ASP A 236 -13.16 -2.59 -7.79
CA ASP A 236 -12.82 -3.64 -6.81
C ASP A 236 -11.31 -3.96 -6.76
N GLY A 237 -10.47 -3.27 -7.53
CA GLY A 237 -9.03 -3.56 -7.61
C GLY A 237 -8.27 -3.44 -6.28
N GLY A 238 -8.81 -2.70 -5.31
CA GLY A 238 -8.30 -2.71 -3.93
C GLY A 238 -8.59 -4.02 -3.19
N THR A 239 -9.83 -4.53 -3.33
CA THR A 239 -10.29 -5.79 -2.73
C THR A 239 -9.55 -6.98 -3.32
N GLU A 240 -9.33 -6.99 -4.63
CA GLU A 240 -8.56 -8.04 -5.35
C GLU A 240 -7.15 -8.20 -4.74
N VAL A 241 -6.44 -7.09 -4.51
CA VAL A 241 -5.09 -7.11 -3.91
C VAL A 241 -5.13 -7.58 -2.45
N VAL A 242 -6.12 -7.17 -1.66
CA VAL A 242 -6.26 -7.63 -0.27
C VAL A 242 -6.50 -9.14 -0.22
N GLN A 243 -7.34 -9.67 -1.09
CA GLN A 243 -7.62 -11.11 -1.19
C GLN A 243 -6.38 -11.89 -1.65
N ALA A 244 -5.67 -11.42 -2.69
CA ALA A 244 -4.45 -12.06 -3.17
C ALA A 244 -3.36 -12.10 -2.08
N LYS A 245 -3.23 -11.01 -1.31
CA LYS A 245 -2.31 -10.93 -0.17
C LYS A 245 -2.70 -11.85 0.98
N ALA A 246 -4.00 -12.03 1.21
CA ALA A 246 -4.50 -13.01 2.18
C ALA A 246 -4.11 -14.44 1.82
N GLY A 247 -3.95 -14.79 0.53
CA GLY A 247 -3.53 -16.13 0.11
C GLY A 247 -2.20 -16.59 0.72
N LYS A 248 -1.18 -15.72 0.76
CA LYS A 248 0.10 -16.02 1.44
C LYS A 248 -0.09 -16.21 2.94
N ALA A 249 -0.90 -15.34 3.56
CA ALA A 249 -1.21 -15.42 4.98
C ALA A 249 -1.99 -16.69 5.35
N ILE A 250 -2.88 -17.15 4.46
CA ILE A 250 -3.62 -18.42 4.61
C ILE A 250 -2.63 -19.58 4.54
N THR A 251 -1.71 -19.60 3.57
CA THR A 251 -0.67 -20.64 3.50
C THR A 251 0.19 -20.69 4.77
N GLU A 252 0.64 -19.53 5.26
CA GLU A 252 1.40 -19.46 6.52
C GLU A 252 0.55 -19.90 7.72
N LEU A 253 -0.71 -19.48 7.80
CA LEU A 253 -1.64 -19.90 8.85
C LEU A 253 -1.84 -21.41 8.86
N LEU A 254 -2.06 -22.02 7.70
CA LEU A 254 -2.25 -23.46 7.53
C LEU A 254 -1.02 -24.24 7.99
N PHE A 255 0.18 -23.78 7.63
CA PHE A 255 1.44 -24.36 8.11
C PHE A 255 1.57 -24.26 9.63
N PHE A 256 1.35 -23.08 10.23
CA PHE A 256 1.46 -22.93 11.68
C PHE A 256 0.38 -23.70 12.43
N ALA A 257 -0.81 -23.86 11.82
CA ALA A 257 -1.87 -24.68 12.38
C ALA A 257 -1.50 -26.16 12.39
N SER A 258 -0.85 -26.67 11.33
CA SER A 258 -0.37 -28.05 11.27
C SER A 258 0.72 -28.32 12.32
N VAL A 259 1.69 -27.43 12.48
CA VAL A 259 2.76 -27.61 13.49
C VAL A 259 2.33 -27.26 14.92
N GLY A 260 1.09 -26.79 15.12
CA GLY A 260 0.55 -26.47 16.44
C GLY A 260 1.02 -25.15 17.07
N ASP A 261 1.59 -24.23 16.28
CA ASP A 261 2.08 -22.94 16.77
C ASP A 261 0.94 -21.91 16.91
N LEU A 262 0.24 -21.99 18.03
CA LEU A 262 -0.89 -21.11 18.34
C LEU A 262 -0.52 -19.62 18.33
N TYR A 263 0.69 -19.27 18.78
CA TYR A 263 1.12 -17.87 18.84
C TYR A 263 1.22 -17.28 17.43
N ARG A 264 1.86 -18.01 16.51
CA ARG A 264 1.98 -17.57 15.11
C ARG A 264 0.64 -17.61 14.38
N CYS A 265 -0.22 -18.60 14.62
CA CYS A 265 -1.59 -18.61 14.09
C CYS A 265 -2.37 -17.35 14.49
N LYS A 266 -2.37 -17.01 15.79
CA LYS A 266 -2.98 -15.78 16.29
C LYS A 266 -2.37 -14.55 15.64
N LYS A 267 -1.04 -14.46 15.60
CA LYS A 267 -0.33 -13.31 15.02
C LYS A 267 -0.70 -13.09 13.56
N ILE A 268 -0.78 -14.15 12.76
CA ILE A 268 -1.12 -14.05 11.32
C ILE A 268 -2.58 -13.65 11.15
N ILE A 269 -3.51 -14.31 11.85
CA ILE A 269 -4.94 -13.96 11.78
C ILE A 269 -5.13 -12.49 12.15
N HIS A 270 -4.52 -12.04 13.25
CA HIS A 270 -4.60 -10.65 13.70
C HIS A 270 -3.87 -9.66 12.78
N ALA A 271 -2.74 -10.02 12.20
CA ALA A 271 -1.98 -9.12 11.33
C ALA A 271 -2.64 -8.93 9.96
N TRP A 272 -3.26 -9.98 9.43
CA TRP A 272 -3.78 -10.01 8.05
C TRP A 272 -5.29 -9.85 7.94
N GLY A 273 -6.02 -9.84 9.06
CA GLY A 273 -7.48 -9.69 8.97
C GLY A 273 -8.20 -10.95 8.51
N LEU A 274 -7.56 -12.12 8.62
CA LEU A 274 -8.12 -13.36 8.09
C LEU A 274 -9.39 -13.73 8.84
N ASN A 275 -10.47 -13.92 8.07
CA ASN A 275 -11.69 -14.50 8.59
C ASN A 275 -11.58 -16.02 8.50
N ILE A 276 -11.30 -16.69 9.62
CA ILE A 276 -11.24 -18.16 9.69
C ILE A 276 -12.57 -18.85 9.37
N LYS A 277 -13.68 -18.10 9.35
CA LYS A 277 -15.01 -18.60 8.95
C LYS A 277 -15.24 -18.57 7.44
N ASP A 278 -14.38 -17.88 6.71
CA ASP A 278 -14.48 -17.81 5.26
C ASP A 278 -14.05 -19.15 4.65
N ALA A 279 -14.88 -19.72 3.78
CA ALA A 279 -14.60 -20.97 3.09
C ALA A 279 -13.34 -20.89 2.20
N SER A 280 -12.88 -19.67 1.87
CA SER A 280 -11.61 -19.45 1.17
C SER A 280 -10.37 -19.61 2.05
N CYS A 281 -10.52 -19.74 3.38
CA CYS A 281 -9.41 -20.00 4.31
C CYS A 281 -9.01 -21.48 4.31
N CYS A 282 -8.55 -21.98 3.17
CA CYS A 282 -8.18 -23.38 2.98
C CYS A 282 -7.04 -23.54 1.95
N ASP A 283 -6.42 -24.73 1.90
CA ASP A 283 -5.46 -25.08 0.85
C ASP A 283 -6.13 -25.53 -0.46
N TYR A 284 -5.33 -25.98 -1.42
CA TYR A 284 -5.79 -26.49 -2.71
C TYR A 284 -6.69 -27.74 -2.58
N ASP A 285 -6.56 -28.50 -1.50
CA ASP A 285 -7.38 -29.67 -1.16
C ASP A 285 -8.61 -29.28 -0.32
N ARG A 286 -8.92 -27.98 -0.20
CA ARG A 286 -10.00 -27.45 0.65
C ARG A 286 -9.85 -27.81 2.14
N ARG A 287 -8.65 -28.11 2.60
CA ARG A 287 -8.37 -28.33 4.02
C ARG A 287 -8.23 -26.99 4.72
N THR A 288 -9.06 -26.77 5.73
CA THR A 288 -9.04 -25.58 6.60
C THR A 288 -7.95 -25.70 7.68
N PRO A 289 -7.63 -24.61 8.42
CA PRO A 289 -6.72 -24.70 9.57
C PRO A 289 -7.15 -25.76 10.59
N LEU A 290 -8.46 -25.99 10.73
CA LEU A 290 -9.01 -27.01 11.63
C LEU A 290 -8.69 -28.43 11.16
N HIS A 291 -8.74 -28.71 9.84
CA HIS A 291 -8.34 -30.00 9.28
C HIS A 291 -6.88 -30.32 9.59
N LEU A 292 -5.98 -29.36 9.34
CA LEU A 292 -4.54 -29.57 9.53
C LEU A 292 -4.17 -29.68 11.01
N ALA A 293 -4.75 -28.83 11.86
CA ALA A 293 -4.53 -28.92 13.31
C ALA A 293 -5.08 -30.23 13.88
N ALA A 294 -6.23 -30.73 13.39
CA ALA A 294 -6.77 -32.02 13.80
C ALA A 294 -5.91 -33.19 13.32
N ALA A 295 -5.48 -33.15 12.05
CA ALA A 295 -4.63 -34.17 11.44
C ALA A 295 -3.33 -34.36 12.22
N GLU A 296 -2.69 -33.28 12.66
CA GLU A 296 -1.43 -33.32 13.42
C GLU A 296 -1.63 -33.41 14.95
N GLY A 297 -2.88 -33.44 15.42
CA GLY A 297 -3.19 -33.53 16.85
C GLY A 297 -2.88 -32.26 17.67
N ALA A 298 -2.82 -31.09 17.03
CA ALA A 298 -2.52 -29.80 17.64
C ALA A 298 -3.68 -29.26 18.50
N PHE A 299 -3.88 -29.86 19.68
CA PHE A 299 -4.98 -29.57 20.61
C PHE A 299 -5.22 -28.08 20.87
N SER A 300 -4.16 -27.32 21.20
CA SER A 300 -4.25 -25.90 21.53
C SER A 300 -4.78 -25.04 20.37
N VAL A 301 -4.45 -25.43 19.13
CA VAL A 301 -4.93 -24.74 17.92
C VAL A 301 -6.36 -25.13 17.62
N VAL A 302 -6.70 -26.43 17.73
CA VAL A 302 -8.08 -26.93 17.54
C VAL A 302 -9.04 -26.24 18.51
N LEU A 303 -8.73 -26.23 19.81
CA LEU A 303 -9.56 -25.60 20.83
C LEU A 303 -9.78 -24.11 20.52
N TRP A 304 -8.70 -23.39 20.21
CA TRP A 304 -8.77 -21.97 19.92
C TRP A 304 -9.61 -21.66 18.67
N LEU A 305 -9.45 -22.44 17.59
CA LEU A 305 -10.23 -22.27 16.36
C LEU A 305 -11.73 -22.50 16.62
N LEU A 306 -12.09 -23.52 17.41
CA LEU A 306 -13.48 -23.80 17.78
C LEU A 306 -14.08 -22.66 18.62
N ASP A 307 -13.35 -22.16 19.61
CA ASP A 307 -13.79 -21.04 20.45
C ASP A 307 -14.02 -19.74 19.67
N HIS A 308 -13.37 -19.60 18.50
CA HIS A 308 -13.53 -18.43 17.62
C HIS A 308 -14.56 -18.66 16.50
N GLY A 309 -15.34 -19.73 16.60
CA GLY A 309 -16.51 -20.00 15.76
C GLY A 309 -16.18 -20.41 14.34
N THR A 310 -15.07 -21.12 14.14
CA THR A 310 -14.78 -21.81 12.87
C THR A 310 -15.85 -22.87 12.62
N GLU A 311 -16.18 -23.14 11.35
CA GLU A 311 -17.01 -24.30 11.00
C GLU A 311 -16.35 -25.58 11.52
N VAL A 312 -17.12 -26.41 12.23
CA VAL A 312 -16.61 -27.61 12.90
C VAL A 312 -16.45 -28.79 11.94
N ASN A 313 -17.38 -28.89 10.98
CA ASN A 313 -17.46 -29.98 10.02
C ASN A 313 -17.30 -29.53 8.54
N PRO A 314 -16.32 -28.66 8.20
CA PRO A 314 -16.03 -28.36 6.81
C PRO A 314 -15.53 -29.64 6.13
N VAL A 315 -15.82 -29.81 4.85
CA VAL A 315 -15.38 -30.98 4.08
C VAL A 315 -14.21 -30.62 3.16
N ASP A 316 -13.16 -31.43 3.20
CA ASP A 316 -12.05 -31.35 2.24
C ASP A 316 -12.46 -31.84 0.84
N ARG A 317 -11.53 -31.78 -0.13
CA ARG A 317 -11.72 -32.26 -1.51
C ARG A 317 -12.11 -33.75 -1.57
N PHE A 318 -11.74 -34.53 -0.56
CA PHE A 318 -12.05 -35.96 -0.43
C PHE A 318 -13.30 -36.24 0.39
N LYS A 319 -14.08 -35.19 0.72
CA LYS A 319 -15.30 -35.24 1.55
C LYS A 319 -15.05 -35.67 2.99
N ARG A 320 -13.83 -35.47 3.50
CA ARG A 320 -13.49 -35.78 4.89
C ARG A 320 -13.61 -34.54 5.76
N THR A 321 -14.04 -34.74 6.99
CA THR A 321 -14.13 -33.71 8.05
C THR A 321 -12.84 -33.66 8.87
N PRO A 322 -12.61 -32.59 9.67
CA PRO A 322 -11.51 -32.55 10.63
C PRO A 322 -11.51 -33.74 11.61
N LEU A 323 -12.70 -34.24 11.99
CA LEU A 323 -12.84 -35.40 12.86
C LEU A 323 -12.34 -36.70 12.20
N GLU A 324 -12.51 -36.84 10.89
CA GLU A 324 -12.12 -38.04 10.13
C GLU A 324 -10.62 -38.06 9.78
N VAL A 325 -10.00 -36.89 9.61
CA VAL A 325 -8.56 -36.81 9.27
C VAL A 325 -7.63 -36.77 10.49
N ARG A 326 -8.18 -36.71 11.70
CA ARG A 326 -7.40 -36.51 12.94
C ARG A 326 -6.43 -37.67 13.25
N GLN A 327 -5.21 -37.36 13.70
CA GLN A 327 -4.31 -38.34 14.30
C GLN A 327 -4.08 -38.12 15.81
N GLY A 328 -4.55 -37.00 16.38
CA GLY A 328 -4.45 -36.71 17.81
C GLY A 328 -5.28 -37.65 18.71
N GLY A 329 -4.79 -37.91 19.92
CA GLY A 329 -5.43 -38.76 20.94
C GLY A 329 -6.85 -38.34 21.34
N SER A 330 -7.47 -39.09 22.26
CA SER A 330 -8.90 -39.00 22.62
C SER A 330 -9.44 -37.57 22.85
N ALA A 331 -8.59 -36.65 23.30
CA ALA A 331 -8.95 -35.25 23.57
C ALA A 331 -9.36 -34.43 22.32
N VAL A 332 -8.66 -34.57 21.18
CA VAL A 332 -9.02 -33.84 19.94
C VAL A 332 -10.31 -34.41 19.35
N ALA A 333 -10.47 -35.73 19.39
CA ALA A 333 -11.71 -36.40 18.98
C ALA A 333 -12.91 -35.95 19.83
N LEU A 334 -12.72 -35.83 21.15
CA LEU A 334 -13.74 -35.35 22.06
C LEU A 334 -14.13 -33.89 21.76
N LEU A 335 -13.17 -33.00 21.53
CA LEU A 335 -13.44 -31.60 21.19
C LEU A 335 -14.27 -31.44 19.91
N LEU A 336 -13.91 -32.19 18.87
CA LEU A 336 -14.59 -32.13 17.57
C LEU A 336 -15.96 -32.82 17.57
N SER A 337 -16.26 -33.68 18.55
CA SER A 337 -17.56 -34.37 18.65
C SER A 337 -18.56 -33.68 19.59
N LEU A 338 -18.09 -32.78 20.45
CA LEU A 338 -18.91 -32.06 21.45
C LEU A 338 -19.34 -30.65 20.99
N ARG A 339 -18.95 -30.23 19.79
CA ARG A 339 -19.17 -28.90 19.22
C ARG A 339 -19.72 -29.01 17.81
#